data_AF-A0A3D4CMF2-F1
#
_entry.id   AF-A0A3D4CMF2-F1
#
_cell.length_a   1.000
_cell.length_b   1.000
_cell.length_c   1.000
_cell.angle_alpha   90.00
_cell.angle_beta   90.00
_cell.angle_gamma   90.00
#
_symmetry.space_group_name_H-M   'P 1'
#
loop_
_entity.id
_entity.type
_entity.pdbx_description
1 polymer ?
#
loop_
_entity_poly.entity_id
_entity_poly.type
_entity_poly.pdbx_seq_one_letter_code
_entity_poly.pdbx_strand_id
1 'polypeptide(L)'
;MGFWGPNGHDAIFHLSVIEKFAGSPFSFSHPQIAGEKIANYHFIFDFLSGITVKLLGISSIDLYFRIFPIFAGLAIVLLLDKLLKSWGYSRSERFLSLLLVFLAGSFGFIPKIFTGQDIFAGESAFWSNQSVSIFLNPPYALSIIILLLFLNKLNGEPRTNNSELITLSLLGGLLAQTKIYAFILLLGALLFSKRYKLFIGVLIVGVLVSFPFTTFGGHSPFIFSPFWFPRSLFASFDRFYWPRLVEAWQAYEASGNFIKLSLIN
;
A
#
# COMPACT_ATOMS: atom_id res chain seq x y z
N MET A 1 -12.53 21.19 -6.94
CA MET A 1 -11.45 20.91 -5.97
C MET A 1 -10.16 20.79 -6.78
N GLY A 2 -9.05 21.40 -6.36
CA GLY A 2 -7.77 21.26 -7.07
C GLY A 2 -7.04 19.99 -6.59
N PHE A 3 -6.44 19.24 -7.52
CA PHE A 3 -5.62 18.07 -7.20
C PHE A 3 -4.14 18.46 -7.24
N TRP A 4 -3.41 18.20 -6.17
CA TRP A 4 -1.99 18.57 -6.01
C TRP A 4 -1.19 17.40 -5.47
N GLY A 5 0.12 17.39 -5.72
CA GLY A 5 1.02 16.34 -5.24
C GLY A 5 0.59 14.95 -5.74
N PRO A 6 0.63 13.90 -4.89
CA PRO A 6 0.23 12.53 -5.25
C PRO A 6 -1.20 12.44 -5.82
N ASN A 7 -2.10 13.32 -5.38
CA ASN A 7 -3.49 13.33 -5.83
C ASN A 7 -3.66 13.86 -7.26
N GLY A 8 -2.66 14.58 -7.81
CA GLY A 8 -2.71 15.12 -9.17
C GLY A 8 -2.77 14.05 -10.26
N HIS A 9 -2.33 12.83 -9.95
CA HIS A 9 -2.38 11.69 -10.87
C HIS A 9 -3.20 10.54 -10.29
N ASP A 10 -2.82 10.06 -9.10
CA ASP A 10 -3.39 8.83 -8.55
C ASP A 10 -4.87 9.00 -8.18
N ALA A 11 -5.22 10.10 -7.51
CA ALA A 11 -6.61 10.31 -7.11
C ALA A 11 -7.53 10.52 -8.32
N ILE A 12 -7.06 11.20 -9.38
CA ILE A 12 -7.84 11.36 -10.61
C ILE A 12 -8.14 10.00 -11.23
N PHE A 13 -7.14 9.10 -11.29
CA PHE A 13 -7.35 7.75 -11.79
C PHE A 13 -8.36 6.98 -10.95
N HIS A 14 -8.17 6.94 -9.62
CA HIS A 14 -9.11 6.30 -8.69
C HIS A 14 -10.54 6.82 -8.85
N LEU A 15 -10.73 8.14 -8.84
CA LEU A 15 -12.04 8.76 -9.01
C LEU A 15 -12.69 8.37 -10.35
N SER A 16 -11.92 8.31 -11.45
CA SER A 16 -12.45 7.89 -12.75
C SER A 16 -12.94 6.43 -12.75
N VAL A 17 -12.24 5.54 -12.05
CA VAL A 17 -12.63 4.12 -11.89
C VAL A 17 -13.84 4.00 -10.96
N ILE A 18 -13.90 4.78 -9.88
CA ILE A 18 -15.04 4.83 -8.95
C ILE A 18 -16.32 5.24 -9.69
N GLU A 19 -16.27 6.34 -10.45
CA GLU A 19 -17.42 6.83 -11.24
C GLU A 19 -17.84 5.80 -12.29
N LYS A 20 -16.87 5.13 -12.93
CA LYS A 20 -17.14 4.03 -13.87
C LYS A 20 -17.92 2.90 -13.20
N PHE A 21 -17.51 2.44 -12.02
CA PHE A 21 -18.21 1.40 -11.28
C PHE A 21 -19.55 1.88 -10.71
N ALA A 22 -19.69 3.16 -10.35
CA ALA A 22 -20.96 3.72 -9.92
C ALA A 22 -22.00 3.70 -11.06
N GLY A 23 -21.60 4.11 -12.27
CA GLY A 23 -22.47 4.07 -13.46
C GLY A 23 -22.73 2.66 -13.97
N SER A 24 -21.71 1.78 -13.95
CA SER A 24 -21.79 0.42 -14.48
C SER A 24 -20.90 -0.55 -13.70
N PRO A 25 -21.38 -1.11 -12.56
CA PRO A 25 -20.56 -1.87 -11.61
C PRO A 25 -19.80 -3.05 -12.19
N PHE A 26 -20.32 -3.68 -13.25
CA PHE A 26 -19.71 -4.86 -13.89
C PHE A 26 -19.03 -4.53 -15.22
N SER A 27 -18.81 -3.24 -15.51
CA SER A 27 -18.07 -2.80 -16.70
C SER A 27 -16.59 -2.60 -16.36
N PHE A 28 -15.76 -3.55 -16.77
CA PHE A 28 -14.31 -3.50 -16.58
C PHE A 28 -13.57 -2.82 -17.74
N SER A 29 -14.23 -1.94 -18.49
CA SER A 29 -13.54 -1.16 -19.54
C SER A 29 -12.71 -0.06 -18.90
N HIS A 30 -11.55 0.23 -19.47
CA HIS A 30 -10.64 1.25 -18.97
C HIS A 30 -11.30 2.64 -19.07
N PRO A 31 -11.35 3.44 -17.99
CA PRO A 31 -12.08 4.71 -17.99
C PRO A 31 -11.42 5.80 -18.85
N GLN A 32 -10.12 5.67 -19.13
CA GLN A 32 -9.34 6.67 -19.86
C GLN A 32 -8.85 6.21 -21.24
N ILE A 33 -9.01 4.92 -21.59
CA ILE A 33 -8.49 4.36 -22.84
C ILE A 33 -9.61 3.58 -23.52
N ALA A 34 -10.09 4.10 -24.65
CA ALA A 34 -11.20 3.49 -25.38
C ALA A 34 -10.81 2.13 -25.96
N GLY A 35 -11.71 1.14 -25.84
CA GLY A 35 -11.48 -0.23 -26.33
C GLY A 35 -10.69 -1.13 -25.40
N GLU A 36 -10.02 -0.57 -24.38
CA GLU A 36 -9.20 -1.34 -23.44
C GLU A 36 -10.00 -1.78 -22.20
N LYS A 37 -9.51 -2.85 -21.55
CA LYS A 37 -10.01 -3.30 -20.24
C LYS A 37 -9.06 -2.87 -19.12
N ILE A 38 -9.59 -2.72 -17.91
CA ILE A 38 -8.76 -2.58 -16.72
C ILE A 38 -8.00 -3.89 -16.51
N ALA A 39 -6.68 -3.81 -16.56
CA ALA A 39 -5.77 -4.94 -16.36
C ALA A 39 -4.53 -4.50 -15.57
N ASN A 40 -3.89 -5.45 -14.88
CA ASN A 40 -2.70 -5.25 -14.05
C ASN A 40 -2.86 -4.11 -13.01
N TYR A 41 -4.08 -3.99 -12.46
CA TYR A 41 -4.47 -2.93 -11.54
C TYR A 41 -5.28 -3.51 -10.36
N HIS A 42 -5.12 -2.94 -9.17
CA HIS A 42 -5.75 -3.38 -7.93
C HIS A 42 -7.03 -2.57 -7.65
N PHE A 43 -8.17 -3.05 -8.11
CA PHE A 43 -9.39 -2.25 -8.21
C PHE A 43 -10.39 -2.41 -7.04
N ILE A 44 -10.12 -3.24 -6.03
CA ILE A 44 -11.11 -3.54 -4.96
C ILE A 44 -11.59 -2.26 -4.27
N PHE A 45 -10.68 -1.35 -3.95
CA PHE A 45 -11.05 -0.08 -3.30
C PHE A 45 -12.01 0.72 -4.18
N ASP A 46 -11.71 0.86 -5.48
CA ASP A 46 -12.52 1.65 -6.40
C ASP A 46 -13.88 1.00 -6.67
N PHE A 47 -13.92 -0.33 -6.75
CA PHE A 47 -15.14 -1.09 -6.95
C PHE A 47 -16.09 -0.97 -5.76
N LEU A 48 -15.59 -1.18 -4.54
CA LEU A 48 -16.38 -0.98 -3.33
C LEU A 48 -16.87 0.47 -3.22
N SER A 49 -15.99 1.43 -3.51
CA SER A 49 -16.32 2.86 -3.49
C SER A 49 -17.37 3.22 -4.53
N GLY A 50 -17.29 2.69 -5.75
CA GLY A 50 -18.27 2.90 -6.81
C GLY A 50 -19.65 2.35 -6.44
N ILE A 51 -19.70 1.17 -5.82
CA ILE A 51 -20.95 0.63 -5.25
C ILE A 51 -21.49 1.56 -4.17
N THR A 52 -20.64 2.04 -3.25
CA THR A 52 -21.06 2.97 -2.18
C THR A 52 -21.60 4.28 -2.74
N VAL A 53 -20.91 4.90 -3.71
CA VAL A 53 -21.36 6.10 -4.44
C VAL A 53 -22.74 5.88 -5.05
N LYS A 54 -22.93 4.75 -5.75
CA LYS A 54 -24.20 4.41 -6.39
C LYS A 54 -25.34 4.23 -5.38
N LEU A 55 -25.08 3.50 -4.30
CA LEU A 55 -26.11 3.16 -3.31
C LEU A 55 -26.50 4.34 -2.42
N LEU A 56 -25.53 5.19 -2.07
CA LEU A 56 -25.75 6.32 -1.16
C LEU A 56 -26.07 7.63 -1.90
N GLY A 57 -25.88 7.69 -3.21
CA GLY A 57 -26.11 8.91 -4.01
C GLY A 57 -25.18 10.06 -3.64
N ILE A 58 -23.98 9.77 -3.12
CA ILE A 58 -22.96 10.75 -2.74
C ILE A 58 -21.93 10.93 -3.87
N SER A 59 -21.22 12.06 -3.91
CA SER A 59 -20.16 12.23 -4.91
C SER A 59 -18.94 11.35 -4.61
N SER A 60 -18.24 10.86 -5.64
CA SER A 60 -16.98 10.12 -5.47
C SER A 60 -15.91 10.95 -4.77
N ILE A 61 -15.88 12.25 -5.01
CA ILE A 61 -14.95 13.20 -4.37
C ILE A 61 -15.21 13.26 -2.86
N ASP A 62 -16.48 13.39 -2.44
CA ASP A 62 -16.83 13.42 -1.02
C ASP A 62 -16.53 12.06 -0.37
N LEU A 63 -16.83 10.95 -1.05
CA LEU A 63 -16.49 9.63 -0.55
C LEU A 63 -14.97 9.50 -0.34
N TYR A 64 -14.18 9.84 -1.36
CA TYR A 64 -12.73 9.61 -1.39
C TYR A 64 -11.97 10.51 -0.40
N PHE A 65 -12.29 11.80 -0.34
CA PHE A 65 -11.49 12.78 0.42
C PHE A 65 -12.06 13.15 1.80
N ARG A 66 -13.36 12.92 2.04
CA ARG A 66 -14.00 13.37 3.29
C ARG A 66 -14.51 12.21 4.11
N ILE A 67 -15.29 11.34 3.51
CA ILE A 67 -16.00 10.27 4.21
C ILE A 67 -15.05 9.11 4.51
N PHE A 68 -14.39 8.56 3.49
CA PHE A 68 -13.54 7.39 3.63
C PHE A 68 -12.40 7.58 4.64
N PRO A 69 -11.63 8.69 4.65
CA PRO A 69 -10.56 8.88 5.62
C PRO A 69 -11.02 8.83 7.08
N ILE A 70 -12.20 9.38 7.38
CA ILE A 70 -12.79 9.37 8.73
C ILE A 70 -13.12 7.94 9.15
N PHE A 71 -13.86 7.20 8.31
CA PHE A 71 -14.25 5.82 8.62
C PHE A 71 -13.05 4.88 8.65
N ALA A 72 -12.10 5.05 7.73
CA ALA A 72 -10.86 4.28 7.70
C ALA A 72 -10.03 4.53 8.96
N GLY A 73 -9.89 5.79 9.39
CA GLY A 73 -9.18 6.13 10.62
C GLY A 73 -9.81 5.50 11.86
N LEU A 74 -11.13 5.60 12.01
CA LEU A 74 -11.85 4.94 13.10
C LEU A 74 -11.67 3.43 13.07
N ALA A 75 -11.80 2.80 11.90
CA ALA A 75 -11.62 1.36 11.74
C ALA A 75 -10.19 0.92 12.13
N ILE A 76 -9.16 1.63 11.66
CA ILE A 76 -7.76 1.33 11.99
C ILE A 76 -7.53 1.47 13.49
N VAL A 77 -7.99 2.56 14.13
CA VAL A 77 -7.85 2.77 15.58
C VAL A 77 -8.48 1.62 16.37
N LEU A 78 -9.73 1.28 16.06
CA LEU A 78 -10.49 0.25 16.78
C LEU A 78 -9.89 -1.15 16.60
N LEU A 79 -9.52 -1.50 15.37
CA LEU A 79 -8.94 -2.80 15.05
C LEU A 79 -7.52 -2.95 15.61
N LEU A 80 -6.72 -1.89 15.58
CA LEU A 80 -5.37 -1.91 16.12
C LEU A 80 -5.39 -1.99 17.65
N ASP A 81 -6.21 -1.19 18.35
CA ASP A 81 -6.33 -1.30 19.81
C ASP A 81 -6.80 -2.70 20.24
N LYS A 82 -7.77 -3.27 19.52
CA LYS A 82 -8.22 -4.66 19.74
C LYS A 82 -7.08 -5.68 19.54
N LEU A 83 -6.29 -5.53 18.49
CA LEU A 83 -5.16 -6.41 18.22
C LEU A 83 -4.10 -6.32 19.32
N LEU A 84 -3.69 -5.11 19.67
CA LEU A 84 -2.68 -4.90 20.72
C LEU A 84 -3.18 -5.37 22.09
N LYS A 85 -4.46 -5.15 22.41
CA LYS A 85 -5.06 -5.67 23.65
C LYS A 85 -5.00 -7.20 23.69
N SER A 86 -5.28 -7.87 22.57
CA SER A 86 -5.22 -9.32 22.47
C SER A 86 -3.79 -9.88 22.43
N TRP A 87 -2.78 -9.04 22.16
CA TRP A 87 -1.36 -9.36 22.36
C TRP A 87 -0.84 -9.04 23.77
N GLY A 88 -1.71 -8.61 24.69
CA GLY A 88 -1.35 -8.38 26.09
C GLY A 88 -0.74 -7.00 26.40
N TYR A 89 -0.76 -6.06 25.45
CA TYR A 89 -0.25 -4.71 25.70
C TYR A 89 -1.14 -3.92 26.68
N SER A 90 -0.50 -3.21 27.61
CA SER A 90 -1.12 -2.31 28.58
C SER A 90 -1.76 -1.08 27.90
N ARG A 91 -2.62 -0.36 28.64
CA ARG A 91 -3.30 0.83 28.11
C ARG A 91 -2.32 1.90 27.59
N SER A 92 -1.21 2.11 28.29
CA SER A 92 -0.20 3.11 27.93
C SER A 92 0.56 2.71 26.67
N GLU A 93 0.93 1.43 26.53
CA GLU A 93 1.61 0.92 25.33
C GLU A 93 0.71 0.99 24.10
N ARG A 94 -0.58 0.66 24.24
CA ARG A 94 -1.56 0.80 23.15
C ARG A 94 -1.75 2.25 22.74
N PHE A 95 -1.87 3.17 23.71
CA PHE A 95 -1.96 4.60 23.43
C PHE A 95 -0.72 5.12 22.71
N LEU A 96 0.48 4.77 23.18
CA LEU A 96 1.73 5.13 22.50
C LEU A 96 1.79 4.56 21.08
N SER A 97 1.35 3.31 20.89
CA SER A 97 1.32 2.68 19.57
C SER A 97 0.39 3.42 18.60
N LEU A 98 -0.81 3.82 19.05
CA LEU A 98 -1.73 4.63 18.27
C LEU A 98 -1.14 6.00 17.92
N LEU A 99 -0.47 6.64 18.89
CA LEU A 99 0.22 7.91 18.66
C LEU A 99 1.28 7.75 17.57
N LEU A 100 2.12 6.72 17.66
CA LEU A 100 3.16 6.47 16.65
C LEU A 100 2.57 6.13 15.27
N VAL A 101 1.50 5.35 15.20
CA VAL A 101 0.90 4.96 13.91
C VAL A 101 0.32 6.15 13.15
N PHE A 102 -0.22 7.16 13.83
CA PHE A 102 -0.89 8.29 13.19
C PHE A 102 -0.09 9.59 13.18
N LEU A 103 0.76 9.81 14.20
CA LEU A 103 1.44 11.08 14.43
C LEU A 103 2.96 10.96 14.33
N ALA A 104 3.52 9.78 14.09
CA ALA A 104 4.92 9.68 13.72
C ALA A 104 5.13 10.13 12.26
N GLY A 105 6.32 10.65 12.03
CA GLY A 105 6.86 10.87 10.70
C GLY A 105 8.33 10.49 10.69
N SER A 106 8.94 10.56 9.51
CA SER A 106 10.37 10.40 9.35
C SER A 106 11.07 11.72 9.65
N PHE A 107 12.36 11.63 9.93
CA PHE A 107 13.26 12.78 9.96
C PHE A 107 13.58 13.31 8.56
N GLY A 108 12.67 13.15 7.59
CA GLY A 108 12.88 13.51 6.19
C GLY A 108 13.10 15.00 5.97
N PHE A 109 12.63 15.85 6.89
CA PHE A 109 12.91 17.29 6.87
C PHE A 109 14.40 17.62 7.10
N ILE A 110 15.17 16.75 7.78
CA ILE A 110 16.59 16.99 8.07
C ILE A 110 17.43 17.14 6.78
N PRO A 111 17.46 16.16 5.86
CA PRO A 111 18.19 16.32 4.59
C PRO A 111 17.63 17.46 3.73
N LYS A 112 16.36 17.83 3.90
CA LYS A 112 15.76 18.97 3.21
C LYS A 112 16.29 20.32 3.69
N ILE A 113 16.45 20.50 5.00
CA ILE A 113 17.11 21.68 5.55
C ILE A 113 18.54 21.81 5.03
N PHE A 114 19.30 20.71 4.98
CA PHE A 114 20.68 20.72 4.46
C PHE A 114 20.78 21.03 2.97
N THR A 115 19.70 20.83 2.21
CA THR A 115 19.62 21.15 0.77
C THR A 115 18.92 22.48 0.49
N GLY A 116 18.68 23.30 1.53
CA GLY A 116 18.06 24.62 1.41
C GLY A 116 16.55 24.59 1.16
N GLN A 117 15.90 23.46 1.39
CA GLN A 117 14.45 23.29 1.29
C GLN A 117 13.76 23.57 2.63
N ASP A 118 12.44 23.76 2.58
CA ASP A 118 11.61 24.12 3.72
C ASP A 118 11.49 22.99 4.77
N ILE A 119 11.25 23.35 6.04
CA ILE A 119 11.08 22.40 7.15
C ILE A 119 9.85 21.49 7.03
N PHE A 120 8.85 21.91 6.25
CA PHE A 120 7.67 21.11 5.91
C PHE A 120 7.89 20.18 4.72
N ALA A 121 9.09 20.19 4.12
CA ALA A 121 9.46 19.27 3.06
C ALA A 121 9.93 17.91 3.62
N GLY A 122 10.09 16.94 2.73
CA GLY A 122 10.74 15.67 3.06
C GLY A 122 9.79 14.55 3.49
N GLU A 123 8.48 14.72 3.32
CA GLU A 123 7.48 13.66 3.55
C GLU A 123 7.90 12.34 2.88
N SER A 124 8.34 12.40 1.63
CA SER A 124 8.78 11.22 0.87
C SER A 124 10.30 11.19 0.61
N ALA A 125 11.09 11.87 1.46
CA ALA A 125 12.55 11.95 1.33
C ALA A 125 13.21 10.58 1.30
N PHE A 126 12.68 9.62 2.08
CA PHE A 126 13.22 8.26 2.22
C PHE A 126 12.49 7.20 1.40
N TRP A 127 11.78 7.59 0.33
CA TRP A 127 10.98 6.67 -0.49
C TRP A 127 9.91 5.87 0.28
N SER A 128 9.55 6.35 1.47
CA SER A 128 8.55 5.74 2.34
C SER A 128 7.44 6.74 2.62
N ASN A 129 6.19 6.28 2.54
CA ASN A 129 5.03 7.07 2.93
C ASN A 129 5.04 7.25 4.45
N GLN A 130 4.78 8.47 4.92
CA GLN A 130 4.71 8.70 6.36
C GLN A 130 3.41 8.19 6.96
N SER A 131 3.45 7.90 8.25
CA SER A 131 2.28 7.51 9.04
C SER A 131 1.15 8.55 8.95
N VAL A 132 1.48 9.83 8.95
CA VAL A 132 0.49 10.92 8.77
C VAL A 132 -0.17 10.91 7.36
N SER A 133 0.49 10.30 6.38
CA SER A 133 0.08 10.27 4.96
C SER A 133 -0.68 9.02 4.55
N ILE A 134 -1.08 8.15 5.51
CA ILE A 134 -1.81 6.89 5.22
C ILE A 134 -3.03 7.13 4.33
N PHE A 135 -3.78 8.20 4.59
CA PHE A 135 -5.03 8.49 3.89
C PHE A 135 -4.85 9.16 2.52
N LEU A 136 -3.62 9.53 2.13
CA LEU A 136 -3.34 9.98 0.75
C LEU A 136 -3.50 8.84 -0.26
N ASN A 137 -3.44 7.59 0.19
CA ASN A 137 -3.65 6.42 -0.64
C ASN A 137 -4.77 5.55 -0.03
N PRO A 138 -6.05 5.82 -0.36
CA PRO A 138 -7.17 5.05 0.15
C PRO A 138 -7.11 3.53 -0.06
N PRO A 139 -6.61 2.99 -1.22
CA PRO A 139 -6.37 1.55 -1.35
C PRO A 139 -5.37 1.01 -0.31
N TYR A 140 -4.32 1.76 0.00
CA TYR A 140 -3.36 1.40 1.05
C TYR A 140 -4.04 1.39 2.44
N ALA A 141 -4.81 2.43 2.79
CA ALA A 141 -5.56 2.46 4.04
C ALA A 141 -6.55 1.27 4.15
N LEU A 142 -7.27 0.93 3.07
CA LEU A 142 -8.14 -0.24 3.03
C LEU A 142 -7.35 -1.55 3.24
N SER A 143 -6.15 -1.66 2.66
CA SER A 143 -5.29 -2.84 2.86
C SER A 143 -4.88 -3.02 4.32
N ILE A 144 -4.62 -1.93 5.06
CA ILE A 144 -4.35 -1.98 6.51
C ILE A 144 -5.58 -2.48 7.27
N ILE A 145 -6.78 -2.00 6.93
CA ILE A 145 -8.03 -2.46 7.57
C ILE A 145 -8.22 -3.95 7.37
N ILE A 146 -8.08 -4.44 6.13
CA ILE A 146 -8.22 -5.87 5.80
C ILE A 146 -7.13 -6.69 6.53
N LEU A 147 -5.90 -6.20 6.58
CA LEU A 147 -4.81 -6.87 7.30
C LEU A 147 -5.06 -6.93 8.81
N LEU A 148 -5.54 -5.85 9.42
CA LEU A 148 -5.89 -5.83 10.84
C LEU A 148 -7.08 -6.75 11.14
N LEU A 149 -8.08 -6.83 10.26
CA LEU A 149 -9.17 -7.80 10.37
C LEU A 149 -8.63 -9.24 10.32
N PHE A 150 -7.74 -9.52 9.37
CA PHE A 150 -7.06 -10.81 9.25
C PHE A 150 -6.30 -11.15 10.52
N LEU A 151 -5.46 -10.24 11.04
CA LEU A 151 -4.64 -10.48 12.22
C LEU A 151 -5.49 -10.64 13.50
N ASN A 152 -6.52 -9.81 13.68
CA ASN A 152 -7.44 -9.96 14.81
C ASN A 152 -8.17 -11.30 14.78
N LYS A 153 -8.53 -11.80 13.58
CA LYS A 153 -9.16 -13.11 13.44
C LYS A 153 -8.17 -14.25 13.65
N LEU A 154 -6.93 -14.08 13.19
CA LEU A 154 -5.84 -15.03 13.36
C LEU A 154 -5.41 -15.18 14.83
N ASN A 155 -5.61 -14.12 15.64
CA ASN A 155 -5.17 -14.07 17.03
C ASN A 155 -6.04 -14.99 17.91
N GLY A 156 -5.66 -16.27 17.98
CA GLY A 156 -6.34 -17.33 18.72
C GLY A 156 -5.59 -18.68 18.64
N GLU A 157 -6.07 -19.67 19.41
CA GLU A 157 -5.52 -21.03 19.43
C GLU A 157 -5.58 -21.75 18.06
N PRO A 158 -4.75 -22.78 17.82
CA PRO A 158 -4.44 -23.33 16.48
C PRO A 158 -5.58 -24.05 15.76
N ARG A 159 -6.82 -23.98 16.24
CA ARG A 159 -7.95 -24.70 15.66
C ARG A 159 -8.58 -23.88 14.55
N THR A 160 -7.84 -23.64 13.47
CA THR A 160 -8.44 -23.25 12.19
C THR A 160 -9.33 -24.39 11.73
N ASN A 161 -10.59 -24.36 12.16
CA ASN A 161 -11.64 -25.15 11.54
C ASN A 161 -11.79 -24.68 10.07
N ASN A 162 -12.45 -25.48 9.24
CA ASN A 162 -12.53 -25.20 7.80
C ASN A 162 -13.16 -23.81 7.53
N SER A 163 -14.11 -23.37 8.35
CA SER A 163 -14.76 -22.05 8.20
C SER A 163 -13.79 -20.90 8.46
N GLU A 164 -12.96 -21.01 9.49
CA GLU A 164 -11.95 -20.00 9.81
C GLU A 164 -10.85 -19.95 8.75
N LEU A 165 -10.41 -21.12 8.28
CA LEU A 165 -9.44 -21.20 7.18
C LEU A 165 -9.98 -20.51 5.91
N ILE A 166 -11.24 -20.75 5.55
CA ILE A 166 -11.90 -20.10 4.40
C ILE A 166 -11.96 -18.59 4.62
N THR A 167 -12.42 -18.15 5.79
CA THR A 167 -12.56 -16.72 6.11
C THR A 167 -11.22 -15.98 6.04
N LEU A 168 -10.17 -16.55 6.65
CA LEU A 168 -8.82 -15.98 6.61
C LEU A 168 -8.23 -16.02 5.20
N SER A 169 -8.49 -17.08 4.43
CA SER A 169 -8.06 -17.18 3.02
C SER A 169 -8.72 -16.10 2.15
N LEU A 170 -10.00 -15.83 2.38
CA LEU A 170 -10.74 -14.75 1.71
C LEU A 170 -10.16 -13.37 2.07
N LEU A 171 -10.03 -13.07 3.37
CA LEU A 171 -9.47 -11.78 3.82
C LEU A 171 -8.05 -11.57 3.29
N GLY A 172 -7.18 -12.57 3.43
CA GLY A 172 -5.81 -12.50 2.95
C GLY A 172 -5.72 -12.42 1.42
N GLY A 173 -6.54 -13.19 0.70
CA GLY A 173 -6.55 -13.20 -0.76
C GLY A 173 -7.06 -11.90 -1.37
N LEU A 174 -8.04 -11.23 -0.74
CA LEU A 174 -8.52 -9.90 -1.17
C LEU A 174 -7.43 -8.83 -1.11
N LEU A 175 -6.36 -9.01 -0.31
CA LEU A 175 -5.23 -8.08 -0.34
C LEU A 175 -4.56 -8.04 -1.72
N ALA A 176 -4.60 -9.13 -2.50
CA ALA A 176 -3.98 -9.18 -3.82
C ALA A 176 -4.54 -8.12 -4.77
N GLN A 177 -5.85 -7.84 -4.71
CA GLN A 177 -6.53 -6.81 -5.52
C GLN A 177 -6.84 -5.52 -4.75
N THR A 178 -6.40 -5.41 -3.50
CA THR A 178 -6.46 -4.16 -2.72
C THR A 178 -5.10 -3.45 -2.76
N LYS A 179 -4.03 -4.17 -2.38
CA LYS A 179 -2.64 -3.70 -2.44
C LYS A 179 -1.69 -4.91 -2.44
N ILE A 180 -1.07 -5.20 -3.58
CA ILE A 180 -0.24 -6.40 -3.74
C ILE A 180 0.91 -6.51 -2.74
N TYR A 181 1.50 -5.40 -2.30
CA TYR A 181 2.57 -5.43 -1.30
C TYR A 181 2.10 -6.01 0.04
N ALA A 182 0.88 -5.68 0.49
CA ALA A 182 0.32 -6.25 1.71
C ALA A 182 0.08 -7.77 1.57
N PHE A 183 -0.36 -8.20 0.38
CA PHE A 183 -0.53 -9.62 0.06
C PHE A 183 0.79 -10.39 0.08
N ILE A 184 1.84 -9.87 -0.58
CA ILE A 184 3.16 -10.51 -0.61
C ILE A 184 3.76 -10.60 0.79
N LEU A 185 3.68 -9.52 1.58
CA LEU A 185 4.16 -9.51 2.97
C LEU A 185 3.41 -10.52 3.84
N LEU A 186 2.08 -10.62 3.68
CA LEU A 186 1.28 -11.60 4.39
C LEU A 186 1.66 -13.04 4.00
N LEU A 187 1.84 -13.34 2.72
CA LEU A 187 2.29 -14.64 2.25
C LEU A 187 3.67 -15.00 2.84
N GLY A 188 4.62 -14.06 2.83
CA GLY A 188 5.91 -14.24 3.47
C GLY A 188 5.77 -14.55 4.97
N ALA A 189 4.97 -13.76 5.70
CA ALA A 189 4.71 -13.99 7.11
C ALA A 189 4.09 -15.37 7.40
N LEU A 190 3.13 -15.82 6.58
CA LEU A 190 2.51 -17.14 6.70
C LEU A 190 3.48 -18.28 6.39
N LEU A 191 4.35 -18.10 5.40
CA LEU A 191 5.39 -19.05 5.04
C LEU A 191 6.40 -19.20 6.19
N PHE A 192 6.96 -18.10 6.69
CA PHE A 192 7.96 -18.11 7.75
C PHE A 192 7.40 -18.52 9.12
N SER A 193 6.12 -18.27 9.37
CA SER A 193 5.41 -18.78 10.56
C SER A 193 4.93 -20.23 10.42
N LYS A 194 5.29 -20.91 9.31
CA LYS A 194 4.95 -22.32 9.00
C LYS A 194 3.45 -22.61 8.95
N ARG A 195 2.62 -21.60 8.64
CA ARG A 195 1.16 -21.73 8.49
C ARG A 195 0.78 -22.15 7.07
N TYR A 196 1.33 -23.26 6.58
CA TYR A 196 1.29 -23.64 5.15
C TYR A 196 -0.14 -23.82 4.58
N LYS A 197 -1.07 -24.40 5.34
CA LYS A 197 -2.46 -24.55 4.87
C LYS A 197 -3.11 -23.19 4.59
N LEU A 198 -2.90 -22.23 5.47
CA LEU A 198 -3.42 -20.87 5.31
C LEU A 198 -2.66 -20.11 4.23
N PHE A 199 -1.34 -20.29 4.12
CA PHE A 199 -0.54 -19.78 3.01
C PHE A 199 -1.11 -20.21 1.66
N ILE A 200 -1.37 -21.52 1.48
CA ILE A 200 -1.93 -22.06 0.24
C ILE A 200 -3.34 -21.49 -0.01
N GLY A 201 -4.19 -21.43 1.02
CA GLY A 201 -5.53 -20.87 0.90
C GLY A 201 -5.53 -19.40 0.47
N VAL A 202 -4.72 -18.56 1.13
CA VAL A 202 -4.55 -17.14 0.78
C VAL A 202 -3.99 -17.00 -0.64
N LEU A 203 -2.99 -17.81 -1.01
CA LEU A 203 -2.40 -17.80 -2.35
C LEU A 203 -3.42 -18.13 -3.43
N ILE A 204 -4.18 -19.22 -3.25
CA ILE A 204 -5.20 -19.66 -4.22
C ILE A 204 -6.25 -18.58 -4.40
N VAL A 205 -6.81 -18.03 -3.30
CA VAL A 205 -7.81 -16.96 -3.40
C VAL A 205 -7.21 -15.72 -4.07
N GLY A 206 -6.01 -15.31 -3.69
CA GLY A 206 -5.34 -14.14 -4.27
C GLY A 206 -5.11 -14.29 -5.77
N VAL A 207 -4.70 -15.48 -6.22
CA VAL A 207 -4.57 -15.81 -7.65
C VAL A 207 -5.93 -15.80 -8.33
N LEU A 208 -6.95 -16.47 -7.79
CA LEU A 208 -8.29 -16.52 -8.39
C LEU A 208 -8.92 -15.14 -8.55
N VAL A 209 -8.73 -14.25 -7.56
CA VAL A 209 -9.26 -12.89 -7.59
C VAL A 209 -8.47 -11.99 -8.55
N SER A 210 -7.17 -12.25 -8.75
CA SER A 210 -6.30 -11.43 -9.62
C SER A 210 -6.23 -11.89 -11.07
N PHE A 211 -6.36 -13.20 -11.31
CA PHE A 211 -6.13 -13.82 -12.61
C PHE A 211 -7.01 -13.25 -13.74
N PRO A 212 -8.33 -13.01 -13.54
CA PRO A 212 -9.17 -12.41 -14.59
C PRO A 212 -8.73 -11.02 -15.05
N PHE A 213 -7.92 -10.33 -14.25
CA PHE A 213 -7.47 -8.95 -14.47
C PHE A 213 -5.98 -8.87 -14.75
N THR A 214 -5.31 -10.01 -14.94
CA THR A 214 -3.88 -10.07 -15.27
C THR A 214 -3.74 -10.32 -16.76
N THR A 215 -3.03 -9.45 -17.47
CA THR A 215 -2.70 -9.67 -18.88
C THR A 215 -1.24 -10.11 -19.01
N PHE A 216 -1.03 -11.23 -19.71
CA PHE A 216 0.29 -11.75 -20.04
C PHE A 216 0.66 -11.31 -21.45
N GLY A 217 1.86 -10.76 -21.64
CA GLY A 217 2.38 -10.39 -22.97
C GLY A 217 2.34 -8.90 -23.30
N GLY A 218 3.09 -8.11 -22.53
CA GLY A 218 3.44 -6.71 -22.82
C GLY A 218 4.91 -6.47 -22.44
N HIS A 219 5.40 -5.22 -22.53
CA HIS A 219 6.69 -4.88 -21.90
C HIS A 219 6.58 -5.26 -20.41
N SER A 220 7.57 -5.97 -19.87
CA SER A 220 7.54 -6.39 -18.47
C SER A 220 7.28 -5.16 -17.59
N PRO A 221 6.17 -5.12 -16.81
CA PRO A 221 5.91 -3.99 -15.93
C PRO A 221 6.98 -3.87 -14.84
N PHE A 222 7.75 -4.95 -14.62
CA PHE A 222 8.88 -4.98 -13.71
C PHE A 222 10.19 -5.01 -14.50
N ILE A 223 10.96 -3.93 -14.38
CA ILE A 223 12.35 -3.89 -14.81
C ILE A 223 13.17 -4.41 -13.64
N PHE A 224 13.91 -5.50 -13.85
CA PHE A 224 14.88 -5.95 -12.85
C PHE A 224 16.02 -4.92 -12.80
N SER A 225 16.00 -4.09 -11.76
CA SER A 225 16.97 -3.02 -11.54
C SER A 225 17.51 -3.16 -10.12
N PRO A 226 18.53 -4.02 -9.90
CA PRO A 226 19.10 -4.23 -8.58
C PRO A 226 19.62 -2.89 -8.04
N PHE A 227 19.43 -2.66 -6.74
CA PHE A 227 19.82 -1.42 -6.08
C PHE A 227 19.16 -0.13 -6.62
N TRP A 228 18.09 -0.24 -7.42
CA TRP A 228 17.31 0.92 -7.88
C TRP A 228 16.84 1.80 -6.71
N PHE A 229 16.40 1.17 -5.61
CA PHE A 229 15.91 1.90 -4.44
C PHE A 229 16.98 2.82 -3.82
N PRO A 230 18.14 2.31 -3.34
CA PRO A 230 19.18 3.19 -2.81
C PRO A 230 19.74 4.16 -3.86
N ARG A 231 19.90 3.72 -5.12
CA ARG A 231 20.38 4.60 -6.20
C ARG A 231 19.46 5.80 -6.41
N SER A 232 18.15 5.57 -6.56
CA SER A 232 17.16 6.63 -6.76
C SER A 232 16.96 7.50 -5.51
N LEU A 233 17.08 6.92 -4.31
CA LEU A 233 17.04 7.66 -3.05
C LEU A 233 18.13 8.75 -2.98
N PHE A 234 19.35 8.40 -3.37
CA PHE A 234 20.49 9.30 -3.30
C PHE A 234 20.66 10.18 -4.55
N ALA A 235 20.18 9.75 -5.72
CA ALA A 235 20.28 10.54 -6.95
C ALA A 235 19.24 11.65 -7.06
N SER A 236 18.03 11.45 -6.56
CA SER A 236 16.92 12.37 -6.79
C SER A 236 16.91 13.55 -5.82
N PHE A 237 16.83 14.78 -6.34
CA PHE A 237 16.81 16.03 -5.56
C PHE A 237 15.58 16.15 -4.63
N ASP A 238 14.45 15.59 -5.03
CA ASP A 238 13.22 15.52 -4.24
C ASP A 238 13.29 14.44 -3.14
N ARG A 239 14.32 13.59 -3.12
CA ARG A 239 14.54 12.51 -2.13
C ARG A 239 15.62 12.88 -1.12
N PHE A 240 16.46 11.94 -0.68
CA PHE A 240 17.54 12.24 0.27
C PHE A 240 18.61 13.13 -0.36
N TYR A 241 18.92 12.90 -1.63
CA TYR A 241 19.90 13.65 -2.43
C TYR A 241 21.31 13.70 -1.85
N TRP A 242 22.15 12.74 -2.25
CA TRP A 242 23.58 12.68 -1.90
C TRP A 242 24.44 12.54 -3.17
N PRO A 243 24.70 13.64 -3.90
CA PRO A 243 25.36 13.59 -5.20
C PRO A 243 26.76 12.96 -5.14
N ARG A 244 27.55 13.24 -4.09
CA ARG A 244 28.88 12.63 -3.91
C ARG A 244 28.84 11.10 -3.81
N LEU A 245 27.81 10.55 -3.17
CA LEU A 245 27.64 9.10 -3.06
C LEU A 245 27.29 8.50 -4.43
N VAL A 246 26.48 9.21 -5.20
CA VAL A 246 26.07 8.81 -6.56
C VAL A 246 27.25 8.88 -7.53
N GLU A 247 28.09 9.92 -7.44
CA GLU A 247 29.33 10.04 -8.22
C GLU A 247 30.29 8.89 -7.91
N ALA A 248 30.49 8.58 -6.62
CA ALA A 248 31.30 7.43 -6.20
C ALA A 248 30.73 6.11 -6.74
N TRP A 249 29.42 5.95 -6.67
CA TRP A 249 28.72 4.78 -7.22
C TRP A 249 28.98 4.62 -8.72
N GLN A 250 28.77 5.69 -9.50
CA GLN A 250 28.99 5.67 -10.95
C GLN A 250 30.45 5.37 -11.29
N ALA A 251 31.40 5.92 -10.54
CA ALA A 251 32.83 5.63 -10.74
C ALA A 251 33.18 4.17 -10.44
N TYR A 252 32.62 3.57 -9.37
CA TYR A 252 32.87 2.16 -9.04
C TYR A 252 32.18 1.21 -10.03
N GLU A 253 30.98 1.54 -10.49
CA GLU A 253 30.27 0.80 -11.54
C GLU A 253 31.05 0.85 -12.87
N ALA A 254 31.51 2.04 -13.29
CA ALA A 254 32.26 2.21 -14.54
C ALA A 254 33.66 1.57 -14.50
N SER A 255 34.30 1.50 -13.33
CA SER A 255 35.62 0.86 -13.16
C SER A 255 35.55 -0.64 -12.85
N GLY A 256 34.35 -1.22 -12.73
CA GLY A 256 34.18 -2.63 -12.35
C GLY A 256 34.64 -2.96 -10.92
N ASN A 257 34.74 -1.95 -10.03
CA ASN A 257 35.18 -2.14 -8.65
C ASN A 257 34.02 -2.57 -7.74
N PHE A 258 33.59 -3.83 -7.89
CA PHE A 258 32.44 -4.39 -7.17
C PHE A 258 32.62 -4.45 -5.65
N ILE A 259 33.87 -4.52 -5.15
CA ILE A 259 34.15 -4.48 -3.70
C ILE A 259 33.74 -3.11 -3.16
N LYS A 260 34.22 -2.02 -3.76
CA LYS A 260 33.82 -0.67 -3.33
C LYS A 260 32.34 -0.40 -3.56
N LEU A 261 31.77 -0.94 -4.64
CA LEU A 261 30.33 -0.86 -4.89
C LEU A 261 29.53 -1.55 -3.77
N SER A 262 29.99 -2.68 -3.24
CA SER A 262 29.32 -3.37 -2.13
C SER A 262 29.41 -2.64 -0.79
N LEU A 263 30.42 -1.78 -0.60
CA LEU A 263 30.59 -1.00 0.63
C LEU A 263 29.69 0.24 0.72
N ILE A 264 29.16 0.69 -0.42
CA ILE A 264 28.26 1.85 -0.51
C ILE A 264 26.78 1.43 -0.66
N ASN A 265 26.51 0.13 -0.62
CA ASN A 265 25.18 -0.51 -0.65
C ASN A 265 24.84 -1.11 0.71
#